data_AF-A0A3Q8HEA9-F1
#
_entry.id   AF-A0A3Q8HEA9-F1
#
_cell.length_a   1.000
_cell.length_b   1.000
_cell.length_c   1.000
_cell.angle_alpha   90.00
_cell.angle_beta   90.00
_cell.angle_gamma   90.00
#
_symmetry.space_group_name_H-M   'P 1'
#
loop_
_entity.id
_entity.type
_entity.pdbx_description
1 polymer ?
#
loop_
_entity_poly.entity_id
_entity_poly.type
_entity_poly.pdbx_seq_one_letter_code
_entity_poly.pdbx_strand_id
1 'polypeptide(L)'
;MVLFSQFLFVVLWKCCIAEINTEVAMIGDVVQSMQRPTAIVATVCWSPVKKNQFLRFRSEEDEGDDRISMVQFIDPETVPEINEHEQFLLFLVDMSCNNISRYFERSSSKNHFRTPFRWLLVVDSTVENDENNVPNVIAHIDALPDSEIVVATEMGNNTYILSCIYRVGPSTEWLAEPYGAWKPETRLQIDKAIHTQSLALRRLNLARYPISICYVLTNNDSYNHLTDRINDHIDTITKGNFLTTNFLLDFMNATQSWSFTNSWGYKVNGSWSGMTGYLERNQVEIGGSPMFFTSERAAIVDYVASPTPTRSKFVFQQPKL
;
A
#
# COMPACT_ATOMS: atom_id res chain seq x y z
N MET A 1 62.92 9.57 38.89
CA MET A 1 61.64 9.13 39.49
C MET A 1 60.54 10.15 39.20
N VAL A 2 60.24 10.45 37.92
CA VAL A 2 59.04 11.18 37.47
C VAL A 2 58.87 10.86 35.98
N LEU A 3 58.26 9.73 35.64
CA LEU A 3 57.88 9.38 34.25
C LEU A 3 56.86 8.23 34.32
N PHE A 4 55.75 8.40 35.05
CA PHE A 4 54.71 7.37 35.12
C PHE A 4 53.27 7.91 35.23
N SER A 5 53.05 9.22 35.03
CA SER A 5 51.73 9.82 35.28
C SER A 5 50.99 10.34 34.03
N GLN A 6 51.55 10.25 32.83
CA GLN A 6 50.88 10.79 31.62
C GLN A 6 50.34 9.72 30.65
N PHE A 7 50.57 8.43 30.90
CA PHE A 7 50.07 7.36 30.03
C PHE A 7 48.71 6.78 30.43
N LEU A 8 48.13 7.21 31.57
CA LEU A 8 46.89 6.62 32.09
C LEU A 8 45.61 7.35 31.65
N PHE A 9 45.70 8.47 30.93
CA PHE A 9 44.51 9.26 30.54
C PHE A 9 44.09 9.11 29.07
N VAL A 10 44.87 8.40 28.24
CA VAL A 10 44.59 8.23 26.80
C VAL A 10 43.97 6.87 26.46
N VAL A 11 43.91 5.94 27.42
CA VAL A 11 43.35 4.58 27.21
C VAL A 11 41.86 4.48 27.56
N LEU A 12 41.26 5.49 28.20
CA LEU A 12 39.83 5.49 28.56
C LEU A 12 38.90 6.15 27.53
N TRP A 13 39.42 6.55 26.35
CA TRP A 13 38.57 7.14 25.30
C TRP A 13 38.19 6.17 24.17
N LYS A 14 38.64 4.92 24.24
CA LYS A 14 38.12 3.82 23.41
C LYS A 14 37.19 2.96 24.26
N CYS A 15 36.01 2.68 23.71
CA CYS A 15 34.95 1.83 24.28
C CYS A 15 33.93 2.53 25.20
N CYS A 16 33.28 3.57 24.67
CA CYS A 16 31.83 3.70 24.82
C CYS A 16 31.22 3.91 23.43
N ILE A 17 31.59 3.06 22.46
CA ILE A 17 30.68 2.81 21.35
C ILE A 17 29.55 2.02 22.00
N ALA A 18 28.44 2.67 22.28
CA ALA A 18 27.23 1.97 22.68
C ALA A 18 26.94 0.98 21.56
N GLU A 19 26.95 -0.32 21.86
CA GLU A 19 26.62 -1.38 20.92
C GLU A 19 25.29 -1.00 20.26
N ILE A 20 25.32 -0.77 18.94
CA ILE A 20 24.16 -0.32 18.20
C ILE A 20 23.12 -1.42 18.31
N ASN A 21 21.93 -1.05 18.78
CA ASN A 21 20.84 -2.00 18.90
C ASN A 21 20.52 -2.58 17.51
N THR A 22 20.57 -3.91 17.38
CA THR A 22 20.42 -4.60 16.09
C THR A 22 19.07 -4.33 15.44
N GLU A 23 18.00 -4.18 16.22
CA GLU A 23 16.67 -3.86 15.73
C GLU A 23 16.64 -2.47 15.10
N VAL A 24 17.31 -1.49 15.72
CA VAL A 24 17.47 -0.13 15.18
C VAL A 24 18.22 -0.14 13.85
N ALA A 25 19.31 -0.91 13.76
CA ALA A 25 20.07 -1.06 12.52
C ALA A 25 19.25 -1.76 11.41
N MET A 26 18.48 -2.79 11.77
CA MET A 26 17.57 -3.47 10.85
C MET A 26 16.52 -2.52 10.29
N ILE A 27 15.86 -1.74 11.15
CA ILE A 27 14.86 -0.74 10.73
C ILE A 27 15.49 0.28 9.78
N GLY A 28 16.70 0.75 10.11
CA GLY A 28 17.48 1.65 9.26
C GLY A 28 17.70 1.12 7.85
N ASP A 29 18.24 -0.09 7.74
CA ASP A 29 18.52 -0.73 6.45
C ASP A 29 17.25 -0.95 5.61
N VAL A 30 16.15 -1.34 6.26
CA VAL A 30 14.85 -1.54 5.59
C VAL A 30 14.28 -0.23 5.07
N VAL A 31 14.40 0.86 5.83
CA VAL A 31 13.94 2.17 5.36
C VAL A 31 14.82 2.65 4.20
N GLN A 32 16.13 2.43 4.28
CA GLN A 32 17.06 2.80 3.22
C GLN A 32 16.79 2.00 1.93
N SER A 33 16.47 0.71 2.04
CA SER A 33 16.19 -0.16 0.89
C SER A 33 14.93 0.20 0.11
N MET A 34 13.99 0.92 0.73
CA MET A 34 12.78 1.40 0.04
C MET A 34 13.07 2.47 -1.02
N GLN A 35 14.24 3.12 -0.99
CA GLN A 35 14.65 4.15 -1.97
C GLN A 35 13.67 5.32 -2.11
N ARG A 36 13.04 5.71 -0.99
CA ARG A 36 12.06 6.80 -0.93
C ARG A 36 12.29 7.66 0.32
N PRO A 37 12.08 8.99 0.25
CA PRO A 37 12.03 9.84 1.43
C PRO A 37 10.99 9.30 2.43
N THR A 38 11.32 9.30 3.70
CA THR A 38 10.56 8.61 4.74
C THR A 38 10.45 9.46 6.00
N ALA A 39 9.21 9.74 6.41
CA ALA A 39 8.87 10.29 7.72
C ALA A 39 8.25 9.16 8.56
N ILE A 40 8.88 8.82 9.67
CA ILE A 40 8.52 7.67 10.48
C ILE A 40 7.58 8.11 11.61
N VAL A 41 6.41 7.49 11.69
CA VAL A 41 5.54 7.54 12.85
C VAL A 41 5.69 6.23 13.62
N ALA A 42 6.34 6.29 14.78
CA ALA A 42 6.74 5.13 15.56
C ALA A 42 5.82 4.91 16.77
N THR A 43 5.08 3.81 16.75
CA THR A 43 4.29 3.29 17.88
C THR A 43 5.09 2.17 18.52
N VAL A 44 5.96 2.53 19.47
CA VAL A 44 6.92 1.60 20.09
C VAL A 44 6.99 1.77 21.61
N CYS A 45 7.14 0.66 22.33
CA CYS A 45 7.25 0.57 23.78
C CYS A 45 8.71 0.54 24.27
N TRP A 46 9.62 1.06 23.45
CA TRP A 46 11.04 1.13 23.73
C TRP A 46 11.39 2.03 24.92
N SER A 47 12.49 1.70 25.60
CA SER A 47 13.07 2.57 26.63
C SER A 47 13.53 3.91 26.03
N PRO A 48 13.59 4.99 26.83
CA PRO A 48 14.09 6.29 26.36
C PRO A 48 15.51 6.21 25.76
N VAL A 49 16.33 5.28 26.24
CA VAL A 49 17.68 5.05 25.71
C VAL A 49 17.62 4.52 24.28
N LYS A 50 16.80 3.50 24.00
CA LYS A 50 16.64 2.94 22.65
C LYS A 50 16.00 3.94 21.68
N LYS A 51 15.05 4.77 22.15
CA LYS A 51 14.50 5.89 21.34
C LYS A 51 15.58 6.90 20.95
N ASN A 52 16.45 7.28 21.88
CA ASN A 52 17.58 8.18 21.59
C ASN A 52 18.61 7.53 20.65
N GLN A 53 18.89 6.23 20.79
CA GLN A 53 19.75 5.50 19.85
C GLN A 53 19.17 5.53 18.43
N PHE A 54 17.87 5.30 18.27
CA PHE A 54 17.20 5.36 16.97
C PHE A 54 17.30 6.76 16.32
N LEU A 55 17.10 7.83 17.11
CA LEU A 55 17.26 9.19 16.62
C LEU A 55 18.70 9.53 16.23
N ARG A 56 19.69 8.96 16.92
CA ARG A 56 21.12 9.15 16.61
C ARG A 56 21.60 8.33 15.43
N PHE A 57 21.08 7.12 15.26
CA PHE A 57 21.39 6.26 14.11
C PHE A 57 21.16 7.01 12.79
N ARG A 58 20.07 7.80 12.72
CA ARG A 58 19.81 8.73 11.63
C ARG A 58 20.96 9.73 11.40
N SER A 59 21.55 10.29 12.46
CA SER A 59 22.55 11.36 12.35
C SER A 59 23.98 10.88 12.09
N GLU A 60 24.29 9.60 12.37
CA GLU A 60 25.67 9.09 12.35
C GLU A 60 26.03 8.29 11.09
N GLU A 61 25.07 7.68 10.38
CA GLU A 61 25.32 6.92 9.14
C GLU A 61 25.23 7.77 7.84
N ASP A 62 24.91 9.07 7.91
CA ASP A 62 24.55 9.88 6.73
C ASP A 62 25.40 11.15 6.54
N GLU A 63 26.56 11.02 5.88
CA GLU A 63 27.23 12.15 5.22
C GLU A 63 26.69 12.40 3.78
N GLY A 64 25.60 11.75 3.33
CA GLY A 64 25.15 11.96 1.95
C GLY A 64 23.74 11.55 1.49
N ASP A 65 22.92 10.83 2.27
CA ASP A 65 21.62 10.32 1.79
C ASP A 65 20.53 10.31 2.90
N ASP A 66 20.25 11.48 3.52
CA ASP A 66 19.25 11.66 4.61
C ASP A 66 17.82 11.36 4.11
N ARG A 67 17.51 10.07 3.94
CA ARG A 67 16.20 9.58 3.49
C ARG A 67 15.17 9.59 4.61
N ILE A 68 15.60 9.57 5.87
CA ILE A 68 14.69 9.68 7.00
C ILE A 68 14.55 11.17 7.35
N SER A 69 13.48 11.82 6.90
CA SER A 69 13.31 13.25 7.10
C SER A 69 12.84 13.59 8.51
N MET A 70 12.05 12.72 9.15
CA MET A 70 11.46 12.93 10.46
C MET A 70 11.18 11.60 11.17
N VAL A 71 11.27 11.61 12.51
CA VAL A 71 10.77 10.53 13.36
C VAL A 71 9.89 11.13 14.44
N GLN A 72 8.66 10.65 14.57
CA GLN A 72 7.73 11.02 15.63
C GLN A 72 7.34 9.77 16.43
N PHE A 73 7.56 9.80 17.74
CA PHE A 73 7.08 8.75 18.63
C PHE A 73 5.67 9.10 19.11
N ILE A 74 4.73 8.17 18.95
CA ILE A 74 3.34 8.33 19.37
C ILE A 74 2.97 7.22 20.36
N ASP A 75 1.98 7.53 21.19
CA ASP A 75 1.36 6.53 22.06
C ASP A 75 0.46 5.60 21.21
N PRO A 76 0.40 4.29 21.49
CA PRO A 76 -0.50 3.36 20.82
C PRO A 76 -1.98 3.79 20.83
N GLU A 77 -2.40 4.61 21.79
CA GLU A 77 -3.76 5.13 21.84
C GLU A 77 -4.01 6.32 20.90
N THR A 78 -2.99 6.85 20.25
CA THR A 78 -3.11 8.04 19.39
C THR A 78 -2.91 7.63 17.93
N VAL A 79 -3.82 8.03 17.05
CA VAL A 79 -3.62 7.89 15.59
C VAL A 79 -3.33 9.27 15.03
N PRO A 80 -2.21 9.47 14.31
CA PRO A 80 -1.84 10.80 13.81
C PRO A 80 -2.94 11.35 12.90
N GLU A 81 -3.09 12.66 12.92
CA GLU A 81 -3.82 13.40 11.89
C GLU A 81 -2.83 13.76 10.80
N ILE A 82 -3.08 13.25 9.59
CA ILE A 82 -2.18 13.40 8.46
C ILE A 82 -2.72 14.53 7.61
N ASN A 83 -1.98 15.63 7.55
CA ASN A 83 -2.44 16.84 6.89
C ASN A 83 -1.72 17.09 5.56
N GLU A 84 -0.49 16.59 5.38
CA GLU A 84 0.31 16.76 4.16
C GLU A 84 1.32 15.59 3.97
N HIS A 85 1.76 15.36 2.73
CA HIS A 85 2.85 14.45 2.36
C HIS A 85 2.68 12.96 2.72
N GLU A 86 1.47 12.42 2.51
CA GLU A 86 1.13 11.01 2.78
C GLU A 86 2.12 10.01 2.18
N GLN A 87 2.65 10.29 0.98
CA GLN A 87 3.56 9.39 0.27
C GLN A 87 4.91 9.16 0.97
N PHE A 88 5.29 10.01 1.92
CA PHE A 88 6.54 9.85 2.66
C PHE A 88 6.32 9.13 4.00
N LEU A 89 5.08 8.90 4.43
CA LEU A 89 4.83 8.33 5.76
C LEU A 89 5.11 6.83 5.81
N LEU A 90 5.81 6.43 6.87
CA LEU A 90 6.01 5.04 7.26
C LEU A 90 5.60 4.87 8.72
N PHE A 91 4.66 3.96 8.97
CA PHE A 91 4.25 3.56 10.30
C PHE A 91 5.17 2.45 10.79
N LEU A 92 5.97 2.74 11.81
CA LEU A 92 6.80 1.76 12.51
C LEU A 92 6.05 1.30 13.75
N VAL A 93 5.79 -0.01 13.86
CA VAL A 93 5.04 -0.57 14.97
C VAL A 93 5.80 -1.72 15.59
N ASP A 94 5.98 -1.66 16.90
CA ASP A 94 6.43 -2.79 17.70
C ASP A 94 5.21 -3.59 18.18
N MET A 95 5.09 -4.83 17.70
CA MET A 95 3.91 -5.67 17.93
C MET A 95 3.84 -6.24 19.35
N SER A 96 4.92 -6.12 20.14
CA SER A 96 4.95 -6.53 21.55
C SER A 96 4.24 -5.54 22.49
N CYS A 97 3.89 -4.36 21.99
CA CYS A 97 3.31 -3.32 22.81
C CYS A 97 1.83 -3.57 23.16
N ASN A 98 1.47 -3.23 24.40
CA ASN A 98 0.09 -3.35 24.86
C ASN A 98 -0.89 -2.49 24.05
N ASN A 99 -2.13 -2.96 23.91
CA ASN A 99 -3.25 -2.25 23.28
C ASN A 99 -3.08 -1.94 21.78
N ILE A 100 -2.20 -2.65 21.07
CA ILE A 100 -1.91 -2.38 19.66
C ILE A 100 -3.10 -2.69 18.73
N SER A 101 -3.98 -3.64 19.08
CA SER A 101 -5.17 -3.96 18.29
C SER A 101 -6.07 -2.74 18.04
N ARG A 102 -6.23 -1.88 19.06
CA ARG A 102 -7.03 -0.65 18.95
C ARG A 102 -6.39 0.38 18.01
N TYR A 103 -5.06 0.45 18.00
CA TYR A 103 -4.32 1.31 17.07
C TYR A 103 -4.57 0.89 15.62
N PHE A 104 -4.53 -0.42 15.37
CA PHE A 104 -4.80 -1.02 14.07
C PHE A 104 -6.24 -0.77 13.59
N GLU A 105 -7.24 -1.00 14.43
CA GLU A 105 -8.65 -0.73 14.12
C GLU A 105 -8.88 0.74 13.74
N ARG A 106 -8.33 1.66 14.53
CA ARG A 106 -8.46 3.10 14.27
C ARG A 106 -7.72 3.51 12.98
N SER A 107 -6.53 2.97 12.75
CA SER A 107 -5.77 3.22 11.52
C SER A 107 -6.48 2.67 10.28
N SER A 108 -7.12 1.50 10.41
CA SER A 108 -7.96 0.90 9.37
C SER A 108 -9.17 1.78 9.05
N SER A 109 -9.85 2.33 10.07
CA SER A 109 -10.98 3.25 9.86
C SER A 109 -10.60 4.55 9.12
N LYS A 110 -9.32 4.93 9.14
CA LYS A 110 -8.76 6.06 8.38
C LYS A 110 -8.12 5.65 7.05
N ASN A 111 -8.29 4.40 6.60
CA ASN A 111 -7.70 3.84 5.39
C ASN A 111 -6.16 3.89 5.34
N HIS A 112 -5.47 3.92 6.48
CA HIS A 112 -4.00 4.01 6.50
C HIS A 112 -3.29 2.76 5.96
N PHE A 113 -4.01 1.66 5.68
CA PHE A 113 -3.44 0.47 5.03
C PHE A 113 -3.42 0.56 3.50
N ARG A 114 -4.13 1.52 2.91
CA ARG A 114 -4.12 1.76 1.47
C ARG A 114 -2.89 2.56 1.06
N THR A 115 -2.55 2.50 -0.24
CA THR A 115 -1.56 3.41 -0.81
C THR A 115 -1.94 4.87 -0.51
N PRO A 116 -0.96 5.76 -0.22
CA PRO A 116 0.48 5.57 -0.38
C PRO A 116 1.24 5.23 0.92
N PHE A 117 0.54 4.86 1.99
CA PHE A 117 1.16 4.62 3.30
C PHE A 117 1.98 3.33 3.33
N ARG A 118 3.09 3.36 4.08
CA ARG A 118 3.98 2.21 4.29
C ARG A 118 3.96 1.78 5.75
N TRP A 119 4.09 0.48 6.00
CA TRP A 119 4.10 -0.10 7.33
C TRP A 119 5.33 -1.00 7.50
N LEU A 120 5.98 -0.87 8.66
CA LEU A 120 7.01 -1.79 9.14
C LEU A 120 6.60 -2.29 10.52
N LEU A 121 6.26 -3.57 10.59
CA LEU A 121 5.83 -4.25 11.80
C LEU A 121 7.00 -5.08 12.33
N VAL A 122 7.44 -4.81 13.56
CA VAL A 122 8.47 -5.60 14.24
C VAL A 122 7.78 -6.61 15.14
N VAL A 123 8.04 -7.90 14.90
CA VAL A 123 7.40 -9.02 15.59
C VAL A 123 8.47 -9.82 16.34
N ASP A 124 8.30 -9.92 17.65
CA ASP A 124 9.08 -10.82 18.50
C ASP A 124 8.50 -12.25 18.45
N SER A 125 9.35 -13.22 18.72
CA SER A 125 9.07 -14.65 18.91
C SER A 125 7.92 -14.99 19.88
N THR A 126 7.53 -14.03 20.72
CA THR A 126 6.44 -14.16 21.70
C THR A 126 5.05 -13.92 21.11
N VAL A 127 4.95 -13.37 19.90
CA VAL A 127 3.68 -13.07 19.24
C VAL A 127 3.15 -14.30 18.51
N GLU A 128 1.90 -14.68 18.79
CA GLU A 128 1.22 -15.73 18.05
C GLU A 128 0.96 -15.30 16.60
N ASN A 129 1.54 -16.06 15.67
CA ASN A 129 1.36 -15.87 14.24
C ASN A 129 0.57 -17.03 13.65
N ASP A 130 -0.16 -16.76 12.57
CA ASP A 130 -0.78 -17.78 11.73
C ASP A 130 0.28 -18.58 10.92
N GLU A 131 -0.12 -19.65 10.23
CA GLU A 131 0.73 -20.51 9.40
C GLU A 131 1.56 -19.74 8.37
N ASN A 132 1.07 -18.57 7.92
CA ASN A 132 1.75 -17.68 6.97
C ASN A 132 2.60 -16.57 7.64
N ASN A 133 2.92 -16.68 8.93
CA ASN A 133 3.63 -15.68 9.73
C ASN A 133 2.92 -14.31 9.80
N VAL A 134 1.59 -14.31 9.72
CA VAL A 134 0.78 -13.09 9.86
C VAL A 134 0.40 -12.91 11.33
N PRO A 135 0.66 -11.76 11.96
CA PRO A 135 0.24 -11.51 13.33
C PRO A 135 -1.28 -11.54 13.48
N ASN A 136 -1.80 -12.32 14.44
CA ASN A 136 -3.25 -12.46 14.66
C ASN A 136 -3.97 -11.11 14.90
N VAL A 137 -3.26 -10.13 15.44
CA VAL A 137 -3.74 -8.76 15.70
C VAL A 137 -4.28 -8.09 14.43
N ILE A 138 -3.66 -8.33 13.28
CA ILE A 138 -4.02 -7.68 12.02
C ILE A 138 -4.90 -8.58 11.13
N ALA A 139 -5.30 -9.76 11.60
CA ALA A 139 -6.06 -10.73 10.81
C ALA A 139 -7.41 -10.19 10.28
N HIS A 140 -7.99 -9.21 10.97
CA HIS A 140 -9.28 -8.59 10.62
C HIS A 140 -9.15 -7.34 9.73
N ILE A 141 -7.92 -6.94 9.37
CA ILE A 141 -7.67 -5.73 8.58
C ILE A 141 -7.64 -6.07 7.09
N ASP A 142 -8.26 -5.22 6.29
CA ASP A 142 -8.20 -5.30 4.84
C ASP A 142 -6.93 -4.65 4.29
N ALA A 143 -5.85 -5.44 4.21
CA ALA A 143 -4.61 -5.07 3.51
C ALA A 143 -4.61 -5.64 2.08
N LEU A 144 -5.15 -4.86 1.15
CA LEU A 144 -5.35 -5.25 -0.24
C LEU A 144 -4.02 -5.25 -1.05
N PRO A 145 -4.02 -5.66 -2.34
CA PRO A 145 -2.76 -5.80 -3.09
C PRO A 145 -1.91 -4.52 -3.22
N ASP A 146 -2.49 -3.34 -3.05
CA ASP A 146 -1.78 -2.05 -3.06
C ASP A 146 -1.10 -1.69 -1.73
N SER A 147 -1.37 -2.46 -0.66
CA SER A 147 -0.87 -2.19 0.69
C SER A 147 0.62 -2.53 0.83
N GLU A 148 1.44 -1.59 1.31
CA GLU A 148 2.88 -1.80 1.56
C GLU A 148 3.13 -2.10 3.04
N ILE A 149 2.98 -3.37 3.44
CA ILE A 149 3.20 -3.82 4.82
C ILE A 149 4.37 -4.81 4.86
N VAL A 150 5.46 -4.42 5.51
CA VAL A 150 6.63 -5.28 5.78
C VAL A 150 6.56 -5.77 7.22
N VAL A 151 6.66 -7.07 7.43
CA VAL A 151 6.75 -7.71 8.74
C VAL A 151 8.18 -8.20 8.93
N ALA A 152 8.83 -7.76 9.99
CA ALA A 152 10.15 -8.21 10.42
C ALA A 152 10.01 -9.12 11.63
N THR A 153 10.19 -10.42 11.43
CA THR A 153 10.06 -11.43 12.47
C THR A 153 11.42 -11.84 13.00
N GLU A 154 11.63 -11.73 14.31
CA GLU A 154 12.86 -12.17 14.96
C GLU A 154 12.93 -13.70 15.07
N MET A 155 14.01 -14.28 14.52
CA MET A 155 14.25 -15.73 14.53
C MET A 155 15.22 -16.17 15.64
N GLY A 156 15.67 -15.23 16.49
CA GLY A 156 16.71 -15.41 17.49
C GLY A 156 18.10 -14.98 17.00
N ASN A 157 19.04 -14.83 17.94
CA ASN A 157 20.39 -14.29 17.71
C ASN A 157 20.38 -12.97 16.94
N ASN A 158 19.38 -12.10 17.18
CA ASN A 158 19.25 -10.80 16.52
C ASN A 158 19.16 -10.91 14.99
N THR A 159 18.65 -12.03 14.47
CA THR A 159 18.39 -12.23 13.04
C THR A 159 16.92 -12.05 12.74
N TYR A 160 16.60 -11.38 11.63
CA TYR A 160 15.23 -11.08 11.23
C TYR A 160 14.93 -11.65 9.85
N ILE A 161 13.77 -12.26 9.70
CA ILE A 161 13.20 -12.60 8.39
C ILE A 161 12.14 -11.56 8.07
N LEU A 162 12.20 -11.01 6.87
CA LEU A 162 11.28 -9.98 6.41
C LEU A 162 10.38 -10.54 5.31
N SER A 163 9.08 -10.33 5.47
CA SER A 163 8.06 -10.64 4.46
C SER A 163 7.13 -9.46 4.25
N CYS A 164 6.65 -9.27 3.04
CA CYS A 164 5.50 -8.39 2.84
C CYS A 164 4.21 -9.22 2.88
N ILE A 165 3.18 -8.67 3.50
CA ILE A 165 1.90 -9.36 3.66
C ILE A 165 0.77 -8.57 3.01
N TYR A 166 -0.20 -9.28 2.45
CA TYR A 166 -1.41 -8.73 1.85
C TYR A 166 -2.47 -9.82 1.67
N ARG A 167 -3.67 -9.42 1.26
CA ARG A 167 -4.74 -10.30 0.79
C ARG A 167 -5.27 -9.76 -0.53
N VAL A 168 -5.87 -10.64 -1.35
CA VAL A 168 -6.45 -10.22 -2.63
C VAL A 168 -7.77 -9.48 -2.43
N GLY A 169 -8.59 -9.92 -1.46
CA GLY A 169 -9.82 -9.25 -1.07
C GLY A 169 -10.18 -9.53 0.40
N PRO A 170 -11.20 -8.86 0.97
CA PRO A 170 -11.50 -8.88 2.41
C PRO A 170 -11.72 -10.27 3.04
N SER A 171 -12.17 -11.24 2.26
CA SER A 171 -12.45 -12.61 2.72
C SER A 171 -11.47 -13.65 2.17
N THR A 172 -10.36 -13.23 1.55
CA THR A 172 -9.35 -14.16 1.04
C THR A 172 -8.27 -14.45 2.09
N GLU A 173 -7.58 -15.57 1.92
CA GLU A 173 -6.42 -15.90 2.74
C GLU A 173 -5.31 -14.85 2.60
N TRP A 174 -4.50 -14.74 3.64
CA TRP A 174 -3.31 -13.90 3.61
C TRP A 174 -2.23 -14.55 2.75
N LEU A 175 -1.53 -13.70 2.01
CA LEU A 175 -0.37 -14.02 1.21
C LEU A 175 0.85 -13.33 1.82
N ALA A 176 1.96 -14.05 1.89
CA ALA A 176 3.24 -13.54 2.31
C ALA A 176 4.25 -13.69 1.16
N GLU A 177 4.91 -12.60 0.79
CA GLU A 177 6.00 -12.59 -0.17
C GLU A 177 7.33 -12.33 0.54
N PRO A 178 8.42 -13.01 0.18
CA PRO A 178 9.71 -12.77 0.80
C PRO A 178 10.21 -11.36 0.47
N TYR A 179 10.58 -10.60 1.51
CA TYR A 179 11.23 -9.30 1.34
C TYR A 179 12.75 -9.42 1.45
N GLY A 180 13.23 -10.22 2.42
CA GLY A 180 14.65 -10.44 2.64
C GLY A 180 14.96 -11.02 4.01
N ALA A 181 16.24 -11.07 4.34
CA ALA A 181 16.71 -11.45 5.67
C ALA A 181 17.75 -10.43 6.16
N TRP A 182 17.74 -10.15 7.46
CA TRP A 182 18.70 -9.27 8.11
C TRP A 182 19.51 -10.03 9.16
N LYS A 183 20.82 -9.85 9.13
CA LYS A 183 21.74 -10.37 10.15
C LYS A 183 22.74 -9.28 10.54
N PRO A 184 23.25 -9.28 11.79
CA PRO A 184 24.23 -8.28 12.21
C PRO A 184 25.47 -8.21 11.32
N GLU A 185 25.94 -9.36 10.82
CA GLU A 185 27.19 -9.45 10.05
C GLU A 185 27.00 -9.09 8.57
N THR A 186 25.87 -9.47 7.99
CA THR A 186 25.62 -9.31 6.54
C THR A 186 24.67 -8.15 6.21
N ARG A 187 24.14 -7.47 7.23
CA ARG A 187 23.07 -6.46 7.12
C ARG A 187 21.89 -7.01 6.31
N LEU A 188 21.08 -6.13 5.72
CA LEU A 188 19.91 -6.51 4.93
C LEU A 188 20.30 -7.18 3.60
N GLN A 189 19.81 -8.39 3.39
CA GLN A 189 19.89 -9.13 2.13
C GLN A 189 18.49 -9.22 1.52
N ILE A 190 18.23 -8.40 0.50
CA ILE A 190 16.90 -8.19 -0.10
C ILE A 190 16.65 -9.26 -1.17
N ASP A 191 15.41 -9.74 -1.25
CA ASP A 191 15.00 -10.63 -2.31
C ASP A 191 15.07 -9.94 -3.69
N LYS A 192 15.59 -10.66 -4.69
CA LYS A 192 15.77 -10.13 -6.05
C LYS A 192 14.48 -9.60 -6.66
N ALA A 193 13.34 -10.22 -6.37
CA ALA A 193 12.04 -9.79 -6.91
C ALA A 193 11.67 -8.38 -6.46
N ILE A 194 11.99 -8.01 -5.21
CA ILE A 194 11.71 -6.69 -4.65
C ILE A 194 12.44 -5.57 -5.39
N HIS A 195 13.68 -5.81 -5.84
CA HIS A 195 14.46 -4.83 -6.60
C HIS A 195 14.08 -4.74 -8.08
N THR A 196 13.64 -5.85 -8.67
CA THR A 196 13.47 -5.96 -10.12
C THR A 196 12.06 -5.65 -10.60
N GLN A 197 11.06 -5.71 -9.71
CA GLN A 197 9.65 -5.57 -10.07
C GLN A 197 8.91 -4.60 -9.14
N SER A 198 7.99 -3.81 -9.71
CA SER A 198 7.08 -2.98 -8.93
C SER A 198 6.09 -3.82 -8.14
N LEU A 199 5.52 -3.25 -7.07
CA LEU A 199 4.48 -3.89 -6.25
C LEU A 199 3.34 -4.45 -7.10
N ALA A 200 2.84 -3.65 -8.04
CA ALA A 200 1.74 -4.03 -8.93
C ALA A 200 2.07 -5.24 -9.82
N LEU A 201 3.32 -5.37 -10.28
CA LEU A 201 3.73 -6.52 -11.10
C LEU A 201 3.94 -7.78 -10.27
N ARG A 202 4.48 -7.65 -9.04
CA ARG A 202 4.64 -8.79 -8.13
C ARG A 202 3.30 -9.39 -7.70
N ARG A 203 2.28 -8.53 -7.56
CA ARG A 203 0.92 -8.88 -7.12
C ARG A 203 -0.10 -8.88 -8.27
N LEU A 204 0.37 -9.09 -9.50
CA LEU A 204 -0.47 -9.05 -10.70
C LEU A 204 -1.57 -10.12 -10.70
N ASN A 205 -1.28 -11.30 -10.14
CA ASN A 205 -2.19 -12.44 -10.15
C ASN A 205 -3.21 -12.34 -8.99
N LEU A 206 -4.46 -12.05 -9.32
CA LEU A 206 -5.56 -11.93 -8.37
C LEU A 206 -6.30 -13.26 -8.11
N ALA A 207 -5.72 -14.40 -8.47
CA ALA A 207 -6.23 -15.73 -8.13
C ALA A 207 -7.73 -15.94 -8.43
N ARG A 208 -8.20 -15.44 -9.57
CA ARG A 208 -9.59 -15.49 -10.04
C ARG A 208 -10.59 -14.72 -9.17
N TYR A 209 -10.12 -13.82 -8.32
CA TYR A 209 -10.98 -12.97 -7.49
C TYR A 209 -11.98 -12.17 -8.35
N PRO A 210 -13.27 -12.12 -7.97
CA PRO A 210 -14.29 -11.44 -8.75
C PRO A 210 -14.23 -9.93 -8.55
N ILE A 211 -13.82 -9.22 -9.59
CA ILE A 211 -13.84 -7.75 -9.61
C ILE A 211 -15.23 -7.27 -9.98
N SER A 212 -15.78 -6.35 -9.19
CA SER A 212 -17.13 -5.83 -9.39
C SER A 212 -17.12 -4.62 -10.34
N ILE A 213 -17.90 -4.71 -11.41
CA ILE A 213 -17.85 -3.73 -12.51
C ILE A 213 -19.25 -3.26 -12.87
N CYS A 214 -19.45 -1.93 -12.92
CA CYS A 214 -20.70 -1.35 -13.39
C CYS A 214 -20.56 -0.83 -14.83
N TYR A 215 -21.44 -1.26 -15.73
CA TYR A 215 -21.54 -0.77 -17.10
C TYR A 215 -22.81 0.05 -17.31
N VAL A 216 -22.72 1.05 -18.18
CA VAL A 216 -23.83 1.88 -18.62
C VAL A 216 -24.37 1.35 -19.96
N LEU A 217 -25.61 0.89 -19.96
CA LEU A 217 -26.35 0.47 -21.16
C LEU A 217 -27.60 1.33 -21.32
N THR A 218 -27.70 2.04 -22.45
CA THR A 218 -28.85 2.89 -22.76
C THR A 218 -29.98 2.12 -23.42
N ASN A 219 -29.69 0.96 -24.00
CA ASN A 219 -30.68 0.04 -24.55
C ASN A 219 -30.63 -1.30 -23.80
N ASN A 220 -31.80 -1.81 -23.41
CA ASN A 220 -31.91 -3.06 -22.66
C ASN A 220 -31.44 -4.28 -23.48
N ASP A 221 -31.59 -4.22 -24.80
CA ASP A 221 -31.16 -5.30 -25.70
C ASP A 221 -29.62 -5.39 -25.83
N SER A 222 -28.90 -4.31 -25.50
CA SER A 222 -27.43 -4.31 -25.52
C SER A 222 -26.81 -5.36 -24.60
N TYR A 223 -27.54 -5.81 -23.57
CA TYR A 223 -27.12 -6.89 -22.68
C TYR A 223 -26.80 -8.18 -23.44
N ASN A 224 -27.58 -8.53 -24.47
CA ASN A 224 -27.39 -9.75 -25.26
C ASN A 224 -26.30 -9.60 -26.32
N HIS A 225 -25.88 -8.38 -26.61
CA HIS A 225 -25.09 -8.02 -27.79
C HIS A 225 -23.78 -7.30 -27.42
N LEU A 226 -23.18 -7.65 -26.28
CA LEU A 226 -21.93 -7.03 -25.79
C LEU A 226 -20.70 -7.42 -26.63
N THR A 227 -20.72 -8.58 -27.30
CA THR A 227 -19.53 -9.14 -27.97
C THR A 227 -19.79 -9.68 -29.37
N ASP A 228 -21.04 -9.75 -29.84
CA ASP A 228 -21.43 -10.45 -31.07
C ASP A 228 -21.50 -9.56 -32.32
N ARG A 229 -21.22 -8.26 -32.16
CA ARG A 229 -21.26 -7.21 -33.20
C ARG A 229 -22.65 -6.84 -33.70
N ILE A 230 -23.71 -7.29 -33.02
CA ILE A 230 -25.09 -6.90 -33.35
C ILE A 230 -25.38 -5.53 -32.74
N ASN A 231 -26.03 -4.65 -33.52
CA ASN A 231 -26.38 -3.30 -33.11
C ASN A 231 -25.17 -2.51 -32.56
N ASP A 232 -24.02 -2.59 -33.24
CA ASP A 232 -22.78 -1.93 -32.82
C ASP A 232 -22.88 -0.41 -32.72
N HIS A 233 -23.84 0.19 -33.41
CA HIS A 233 -24.13 1.62 -33.33
C HIS A 233 -24.86 2.02 -32.03
N ILE A 234 -25.29 1.06 -31.21
CA ILE A 234 -25.94 1.25 -29.91
C ILE A 234 -24.95 0.86 -28.81
N ASP A 235 -24.79 1.73 -27.80
CA ASP A 235 -23.86 1.55 -26.67
C ASP A 235 -22.42 1.21 -27.12
N THR A 236 -22.02 1.67 -28.32
CA THR A 236 -20.75 1.33 -29.00
C THR A 236 -19.55 1.43 -28.08
N ILE A 237 -19.52 2.51 -27.30
CA ILE A 237 -18.42 2.85 -26.42
C ILE A 237 -18.36 1.91 -25.21
N THR A 238 -19.50 1.55 -24.62
CA THR A 238 -19.58 0.55 -23.55
C THR A 238 -19.18 -0.83 -24.06
N LYS A 239 -19.66 -1.25 -25.24
CA LYS A 239 -19.30 -2.54 -25.85
C LYS A 239 -17.80 -2.65 -26.13
N GLY A 240 -17.19 -1.58 -26.66
CA GLY A 240 -15.73 -1.53 -26.87
C GLY A 240 -14.94 -1.61 -25.56
N ASN A 241 -15.40 -0.92 -24.51
CA ASN A 241 -14.77 -1.01 -23.20
C ASN A 241 -14.97 -2.37 -22.53
N PHE A 242 -16.12 -3.01 -22.68
CA PHE A 242 -16.39 -4.35 -22.14
C PHE A 242 -15.32 -5.35 -22.59
N LEU A 243 -14.95 -5.34 -23.87
CA LEU A 243 -13.86 -6.16 -24.40
C LEU A 243 -12.50 -5.78 -23.79
N THR A 244 -12.23 -4.49 -23.65
CA THR A 244 -10.96 -4.00 -23.07
C THR A 244 -10.81 -4.41 -21.61
N THR A 245 -11.89 -4.31 -20.84
CA THR A 245 -11.94 -4.73 -19.45
C THR A 245 -11.77 -6.23 -19.31
N ASN A 246 -12.33 -7.05 -20.21
CA ASN A 246 -12.08 -8.50 -20.22
C ASN A 246 -10.59 -8.81 -20.37
N PHE A 247 -9.89 -8.16 -21.30
CA PHE A 247 -8.45 -8.35 -21.45
C PHE A 247 -7.66 -7.91 -20.22
N LEU A 248 -8.07 -6.83 -19.55
CA LEU A 248 -7.45 -6.39 -18.30
C LEU A 248 -7.61 -7.45 -17.19
N LEU A 249 -8.80 -8.04 -17.07
CA LEU A 249 -9.06 -9.08 -16.08
C LEU A 249 -8.28 -10.36 -16.39
N ASP A 250 -8.20 -10.76 -17.66
CA ASP A 250 -7.37 -11.89 -18.08
C ASP A 250 -5.90 -11.65 -17.76
N PHE A 251 -5.40 -10.43 -17.99
CA PHE A 251 -4.02 -10.04 -17.66
C PHE A 251 -3.73 -10.12 -16.16
N MET A 252 -4.69 -9.78 -15.31
CA MET A 252 -4.56 -9.86 -13.85
C MET A 252 -4.99 -11.23 -13.27
N ASN A 253 -5.34 -12.21 -14.12
CA ASN A 253 -5.95 -13.47 -13.69
C ASN A 253 -7.13 -13.26 -12.70
N ALA A 254 -8.02 -12.32 -13.01
CA ALA A 254 -9.20 -12.00 -12.23
C ALA A 254 -10.47 -12.55 -12.91
N THR A 255 -11.58 -12.57 -12.17
CA THR A 255 -12.92 -12.77 -12.75
C THR A 255 -13.74 -11.49 -12.60
N GLN A 256 -14.97 -11.47 -13.10
CA GLN A 256 -15.83 -10.31 -13.04
C GLN A 256 -17.22 -10.64 -12.56
N SER A 257 -17.79 -9.70 -11.83
CA SER A 257 -19.21 -9.60 -11.56
C SER A 257 -19.73 -8.29 -12.14
N TRP A 258 -20.86 -8.35 -12.84
CA TRP A 258 -21.40 -7.19 -13.55
C TRP A 258 -22.64 -6.64 -12.88
N SER A 259 -22.70 -5.32 -12.84
CA SER A 259 -23.92 -4.55 -12.62
C SER A 259 -24.17 -3.66 -13.83
N PHE A 260 -25.43 -3.46 -14.17
CA PHE A 260 -25.82 -2.59 -15.28
C PHE A 260 -26.68 -1.44 -14.78
N THR A 261 -26.49 -0.28 -15.39
CA THR A 261 -27.30 0.92 -15.14
C THR A 261 -27.56 1.64 -16.45
N ASN A 262 -28.54 2.54 -16.48
CA ASN A 262 -28.93 3.28 -17.67
C ASN A 262 -28.37 4.71 -17.72
N SER A 263 -27.53 5.09 -16.75
CA SER A 263 -26.91 6.42 -16.72
C SER A 263 -25.50 6.38 -16.13
N TRP A 264 -24.63 7.28 -16.60
CA TRP A 264 -23.30 7.48 -16.01
C TRP A 264 -23.38 7.97 -14.57
N GLY A 265 -24.41 8.73 -14.24
CA GLY A 265 -24.67 9.24 -12.90
C GLY A 265 -24.72 10.75 -12.85
N TYR A 266 -25.73 11.25 -12.15
CA TYR A 266 -25.97 12.66 -11.90
C TYR A 266 -26.08 12.88 -10.39
N LYS A 267 -25.61 14.04 -9.94
CA LYS A 267 -25.78 14.44 -8.55
C LYS A 267 -27.22 14.87 -8.33
N VAL A 268 -27.97 14.11 -7.54
CA VAL A 268 -29.37 14.37 -7.22
C VAL A 268 -29.51 14.35 -5.70
N ASN A 269 -29.98 15.46 -5.11
CA ASN A 269 -30.19 15.60 -3.67
C ASN A 269 -28.94 15.24 -2.82
N GLY A 270 -27.74 15.56 -3.33
CA GLY A 270 -26.47 15.36 -2.62
C GLY A 270 -25.81 13.99 -2.82
N SER A 271 -26.47 13.02 -3.47
CA SER A 271 -25.88 11.71 -3.79
C SER A 271 -25.80 11.48 -5.30
N TRP A 272 -24.87 10.64 -5.74
CA TRP A 272 -24.75 10.27 -7.14
C TRP A 272 -25.66 9.09 -7.52
N SER A 273 -26.37 9.25 -8.62
CA SER A 273 -27.09 8.17 -9.30
C SER A 273 -26.16 7.43 -10.27
N GLY A 274 -26.70 6.43 -10.98
CA GLY A 274 -26.00 5.74 -12.07
C GLY A 274 -24.67 5.11 -11.64
N MET A 275 -23.78 4.90 -12.61
CA MET A 275 -22.49 4.24 -12.42
C MET A 275 -21.61 4.99 -11.40
N THR A 276 -21.56 6.32 -11.44
CA THR A 276 -20.85 7.13 -10.44
C THR A 276 -21.38 6.86 -9.03
N GLY A 277 -22.69 6.67 -8.86
CA GLY A 277 -23.28 6.31 -7.57
C GLY A 277 -22.86 4.92 -7.07
N TYR A 278 -22.74 3.93 -7.97
CA TYR A 278 -22.23 2.61 -7.59
C TYR A 278 -20.79 2.69 -7.08
N LEU A 279 -19.95 3.52 -7.72
CA LEU A 279 -18.57 3.76 -7.29
C LEU A 279 -18.52 4.53 -5.96
N GLU A 280 -19.25 5.63 -5.82
CA GLU A 280 -19.32 6.44 -4.59
C GLU A 280 -19.68 5.59 -3.36
N ARG A 281 -20.59 4.63 -3.53
CA ARG A 281 -21.05 3.75 -2.46
C ARG A 281 -20.21 2.48 -2.28
N ASN A 282 -19.08 2.35 -2.98
CA ASN A 282 -18.23 1.14 -2.99
C ASN A 282 -19.02 -0.15 -3.30
N GLN A 283 -20.05 -0.05 -4.15
CA GLN A 283 -20.84 -1.21 -4.61
C GLN A 283 -20.17 -1.93 -5.78
N VAL A 284 -19.31 -1.21 -6.51
CA VAL A 284 -18.44 -1.75 -7.56
C VAL A 284 -17.06 -1.13 -7.43
N GLU A 285 -16.04 -1.84 -7.90
CA GLU A 285 -14.63 -1.39 -7.91
C GLU A 285 -14.28 -0.62 -9.20
N ILE A 286 -14.91 -0.97 -10.33
CA ILE A 286 -14.60 -0.39 -11.64
C ILE A 286 -15.86 0.14 -12.33
N GLY A 287 -15.77 1.37 -12.85
CA GLY A 287 -16.68 1.89 -13.85
C GLY A 287 -16.29 1.37 -15.24
N GLY A 288 -17.00 0.35 -15.72
CA GLY A 288 -16.67 -0.35 -16.97
C GLY A 288 -16.96 0.48 -18.22
N SER A 289 -17.89 1.44 -18.16
CA SER A 289 -18.14 2.38 -19.26
C SER A 289 -17.26 3.62 -19.11
N PRO A 290 -16.68 4.13 -20.21
CA PRO A 290 -15.83 5.31 -20.11
C PRO A 290 -16.69 6.52 -19.79
N MET A 291 -16.12 7.43 -19.01
CA MET A 291 -16.83 8.55 -18.39
C MET A 291 -16.01 9.82 -18.60
N PHE A 292 -16.70 10.95 -18.81
CA PHE A 292 -16.02 12.24 -18.88
C PHE A 292 -15.34 12.58 -17.56
N PHE A 293 -14.12 13.08 -17.66
CA PHE A 293 -13.38 13.68 -16.56
C PHE A 293 -13.99 15.05 -16.26
N THR A 294 -14.50 15.24 -15.05
CA THR A 294 -15.11 16.49 -14.59
C THR A 294 -14.63 16.77 -13.17
N SER A 295 -14.50 18.04 -12.79
CA SER A 295 -14.06 18.43 -11.45
C SER A 295 -14.96 17.85 -10.34
N GLU A 296 -16.28 17.79 -10.57
CA GLU A 296 -17.22 17.25 -9.58
C GLU A 296 -17.03 15.75 -9.32
N ARG A 297 -16.66 14.98 -10.34
CA ARG A 297 -16.42 13.53 -10.22
C ARG A 297 -15.00 13.21 -9.75
N ALA A 298 -14.01 14.01 -10.14
CA ALA A 298 -12.62 13.83 -9.70
C ALA A 298 -12.45 13.92 -8.17
N ALA A 299 -13.40 14.53 -7.45
CA ALA A 299 -13.41 14.58 -6.00
C ALA A 299 -13.90 13.28 -5.32
N ILE A 300 -14.47 12.33 -6.07
CA ILE A 300 -15.10 11.12 -5.51
C ILE A 300 -14.70 9.81 -6.20
N VAL A 301 -14.11 9.88 -7.40
CA VAL A 301 -13.64 8.70 -8.13
C VAL A 301 -12.29 8.98 -8.77
N ASP A 302 -11.45 7.95 -8.80
CA ASP A 302 -10.18 7.97 -9.52
C ASP A 302 -10.36 7.55 -10.97
N TYR A 303 -9.56 8.15 -11.85
CA TYR A 303 -9.60 7.90 -13.28
C TYR A 303 -8.33 7.20 -13.74
N VAL A 304 -8.50 6.14 -14.54
CA VAL A 304 -7.41 5.50 -15.28
C VAL A 304 -7.40 6.03 -16.71
N ALA A 305 -6.21 6.23 -17.27
CA ALA A 305 -6.06 6.65 -18.66
C ALA A 305 -6.71 5.63 -19.61
N SER A 306 -7.60 6.09 -20.49
CA SER A 306 -8.22 5.22 -21.48
C SER A 306 -7.20 4.83 -22.56
N PRO A 307 -7.08 3.53 -22.91
CA PRO A 307 -6.25 3.11 -24.03
C PRO A 307 -6.82 3.55 -25.38
N THR A 308 -8.10 3.96 -25.43
CA THR A 308 -8.77 4.43 -26.64
C THR A 308 -8.87 5.96 -26.66
N PRO A 309 -8.25 6.64 -27.65
CA PRO A 309 -8.31 8.09 -27.74
C PRO A 309 -9.73 8.53 -28.11
N THR A 310 -10.38 9.27 -27.21
CA THR A 310 -11.71 9.85 -27.45
C THR A 310 -11.58 11.33 -27.81
N ARG A 311 -12.29 11.78 -28.85
CA ARG A 311 -12.30 13.18 -29.30
C ARG A 311 -13.71 13.64 -29.61
N SER A 312 -14.03 14.87 -29.23
CA SER A 312 -15.24 15.54 -29.68
C SER A 312 -15.15 15.81 -31.19
N LYS A 313 -16.21 15.49 -31.93
CA LYS A 313 -16.32 15.73 -33.38
C LYS A 313 -17.66 16.38 -33.69
N PHE A 314 -17.64 17.29 -34.66
CA PHE A 314 -18.86 17.77 -35.30
C PHE A 314 -19.20 16.84 -36.46
N VAL A 315 -20.41 16.29 -36.45
CA VAL A 315 -20.91 15.44 -37.53
C VAL A 315 -22.00 16.21 -38.26
N PHE A 316 -21.79 16.47 -39.54
CA PHE A 316 -22.75 17.14 -40.40
C PHE A 316 -23.46 16.11 -41.27
N GLN A 317 -24.77 16.30 -41.50
CA GLN A 317 -25.45 15.56 -42.55
C GLN A 317 -24.91 15.98 -43.91
N GLN A 318 -24.74 14.99 -44.80
CA GLN A 318 -24.41 15.25 -46.19
C GLN A 318 -25.51 16.13 -46.81
N PRO A 319 -25.17 17.25 -47.46
CA PRO A 319 -26.15 18.05 -48.20
C PRO A 319 -26.86 17.19 -49.26
N LYS A 320 -28.17 17.37 -49.42
CA LYS A 320 -28.90 16.75 -50.54
C LYS A 320 -28.42 17.41 -51.84
N LEU A 321 -27.97 16.60 -52.80
CA LEU A 321 -27.59 17.04 -54.15
C LEU A 321 -28.80 17.52 -54.95
#